data_AF-A0A2A4T2U5-F1
#
_entry.id   AF-A0A2A4T2U5-F1
#
_cell.length_a   1.000
_cell.length_b   1.000
_cell.length_c   1.000
_cell.angle_alpha   90.00
_cell.angle_beta   90.00
_cell.angle_gamma   90.00
#
_symmetry.space_group_name_H-M   'P 1'
#
loop_
_entity.id
_entity.type
_entity.pdbx_description
1 polymer ?
#
loop_
_entity_poly.entity_id
_entity_poly.type
_entity_poly.pdbx_seq_one_letter_code
_entity_poly.pdbx_strand_id
1 'polypeptide(L)'
;MSEPKKTCPDCNVKTGKLHDPGCDIEQCPFCHNQLMSCGCKWIQIGLEPHEIDLNDTEETAWKLSLEDKGLIPFGSETGNRRSFI
;
A
#
# COMPACT_ATOMS: atom_id res chain seq x y z
N MET A 1 9.38 20.76 15.72
CA MET A 1 8.04 20.16 15.64
C MET A 1 7.66 20.13 14.17
N SER A 2 7.73 18.97 13.52
CA SER A 2 7.38 18.88 12.09
C SER A 2 5.86 18.81 11.96
N GLU A 3 5.26 19.77 11.27
CA GLU A 3 3.83 19.73 10.96
C GLU A 3 3.47 18.42 10.25
N PRO A 4 2.30 17.82 10.55
CA PRO A 4 1.83 16.68 9.79
C PRO A 4 1.66 17.10 8.33
N LYS A 5 2.34 16.40 7.41
CA LYS A 5 2.27 16.70 5.98
C LYS A 5 0.81 16.59 5.53
N LYS A 6 0.27 17.70 5.01
CA LYS A 6 -1.11 17.79 4.51
C LYS A 6 -1.31 17.08 3.18
N THR A 7 -0.20 16.83 2.48
CA THR A 7 -0.16 16.14 1.19
C THR A 7 0.96 15.12 1.14
N CYS A 8 0.75 14.07 0.35
CA CYS A 8 1.77 13.11 0.00
C CYS A 8 2.92 13.84 -0.74
N PRO A 9 4.19 13.69 -0.35
CA PRO A 9 5.32 14.27 -1.09
C PRO A 9 5.55 13.68 -2.49
N ASP A 10 5.02 12.48 -2.76
CA ASP A 10 5.26 11.75 -4.00
C ASP A 10 4.12 11.98 -5.01
N CYS A 11 2.89 11.57 -4.66
CA CYS A 11 1.71 11.77 -5.51
C CYS A 11 0.92 13.07 -5.23
N ASN A 12 1.30 13.90 -4.26
CA ASN A 12 0.61 15.16 -3.91
C ASN A 12 -0.86 15.05 -3.45
N VAL A 13 -1.37 13.83 -3.22
CA VAL A 13 -2.72 13.62 -2.71
C VAL A 13 -2.89 14.19 -1.31
N LYS A 14 -4.10 14.69 -0.99
CA LYS A 14 -4.41 15.27 0.33
C LYS A 14 -4.67 14.20 1.38
N THR A 15 -4.46 14.54 2.66
CA THR A 15 -4.82 13.67 3.79
C THR A 15 -6.28 13.22 3.71
N GLY A 16 -6.51 11.92 3.93
CA GLY A 16 -7.83 11.29 3.84
C GLY A 16 -8.28 10.90 2.42
N LYS A 17 -7.43 11.06 1.41
CA LYS A 17 -7.66 10.57 0.04
C LYS A 17 -6.72 9.40 -0.27
N LEU A 18 -7.14 8.51 -1.17
CA LEU A 18 -6.30 7.41 -1.65
C LEU A 18 -5.13 7.94 -2.47
N HIS A 19 -4.00 7.24 -2.40
CA HIS A 19 -2.85 7.50 -3.25
C HIS A 19 -3.16 7.21 -4.71
N ASP A 20 -2.44 7.88 -5.61
CA ASP A 20 -2.39 7.45 -7.00
C ASP A 20 -1.68 6.09 -7.08
N PRO A 21 -2.15 5.15 -7.94
CA PRO A 21 -1.54 3.83 -8.07
C PRO A 21 -0.05 3.92 -8.40
N GLY A 22 0.79 3.22 -7.64
CA GLY A 22 2.24 3.19 -7.84
C GLY A 22 3.00 4.26 -7.06
N CYS A 23 2.36 4.91 -6.09
CA CYS A 23 3.00 5.91 -5.23
C CYS A 23 3.99 5.25 -4.26
N ASP A 24 5.19 5.81 -4.14
CA ASP A 24 6.27 5.21 -3.35
C ASP A 24 6.01 5.21 -1.84
N ILE A 25 5.03 5.96 -1.36
CA ILE A 25 4.71 5.99 0.07
C ILE A 25 3.42 5.26 0.42
N GLU A 26 2.69 4.73 -0.57
CA GLU A 26 1.43 4.06 -0.31
C GLU A 26 1.67 2.77 0.50
N GLN A 27 0.80 2.52 1.48
CA GLN A 27 0.95 1.40 2.39
C GLN A 27 0.11 0.20 1.95
N CYS A 28 0.71 -0.98 2.05
CA CYS A 28 0.04 -2.24 1.86
C CYS A 28 -1.05 -2.45 2.93
N PRO A 29 -2.33 -2.66 2.55
CA PRO A 29 -3.40 -2.85 3.52
C PRO A 29 -3.33 -4.21 4.26
N PHE A 30 -2.40 -5.08 3.88
CA PHE A 30 -2.18 -6.39 4.51
C PHE A 30 -1.07 -6.36 5.56
N CYS A 31 0.07 -5.70 5.26
CA CYS A 31 1.25 -5.69 6.14
C CYS A 31 1.71 -4.29 6.58
N HIS A 32 1.10 -3.23 6.04
CA HIS A 32 1.43 -1.82 6.29
C HIS A 32 2.84 -1.38 5.91
N ASN A 33 3.62 -2.23 5.22
CA ASN A 33 4.85 -1.81 4.54
C ASN A 33 4.51 -1.11 3.22
N GLN A 34 5.52 -0.57 2.54
CA GLN A 34 5.39 0.01 1.21
C GLN A 34 4.72 -0.98 0.24
N LEU A 35 3.59 -0.59 -0.37
CA LEU A 35 2.78 -1.47 -1.23
C LEU A 35 3.58 -2.04 -2.41
N MET A 36 4.34 -1.17 -3.10
CA MET A 36 5.13 -1.53 -4.28
C MET A 36 6.19 -2.59 -4.01
N SER A 37 6.77 -2.59 -2.80
CA SER A 37 7.86 -3.48 -2.41
C SER A 37 7.42 -4.65 -1.53
N CYS A 38 6.13 -4.74 -1.20
CA CYS A 38 5.67 -5.76 -0.25
C CYS A 38 5.57 -7.15 -0.88
N GLY A 39 5.82 -8.17 -0.04
CA GLY A 39 5.64 -9.58 -0.39
C GLY A 39 4.19 -10.03 -0.52
N CYS A 40 3.22 -9.20 -0.13
CA CYS A 40 1.83 -9.61 -0.04
C CYS A 40 1.21 -9.91 -1.41
N LYS A 41 1.71 -9.29 -2.49
CA LYS A 41 1.19 -9.52 -3.84
C LYS A 41 1.20 -11.01 -4.22
N TRP A 42 2.32 -11.71 -3.99
CA TRP A 42 2.46 -13.14 -4.27
C TRP A 42 1.58 -14.01 -3.37
N ILE A 43 1.52 -13.67 -2.07
CA ILE A 43 0.74 -14.44 -1.09
C ILE A 43 -0.77 -14.35 -1.37
N GLN A 44 -1.28 -13.15 -1.70
CA GLN A 44 -2.72 -12.94 -1.89
C GLN A 44 -3.24 -13.55 -3.19
N ILE A 45 -2.46 -13.50 -4.28
CA ILE A 45 -2.85 -14.09 -5.56
C ILE A 45 -2.40 -15.55 -5.71
N GLY A 46 -1.81 -16.15 -4.67
CA GLY A 46 -1.47 -17.57 -4.60
C GLY A 46 -0.33 -18.00 -5.51
N LEU A 47 0.63 -17.11 -5.76
CA LEU A 47 1.80 -17.39 -6.60
C LEU A 47 3.04 -17.63 -5.75
N GLU A 48 3.90 -18.53 -6.24
CA GLU A 48 5.26 -18.64 -5.74
C GLU A 48 6.02 -17.32 -6.01
N PRO A 49 6.86 -16.83 -5.07
CA PRO A 49 7.68 -15.65 -5.30
C PRO A 49 8.59 -15.87 -6.51
N HIS A 50 8.27 -15.21 -7.61
CA HIS A 50 9.04 -15.30 -8.84
C HIS A 50 10.03 -14.13 -8.90
N GLU A 51 11.24 -14.35 -9.43
CA GLU A 51 12.25 -13.28 -9.59
C GLU A 51 11.88 -12.25 -10.67
N ILE A 52 10.76 -12.46 -11.36
CA ILE A 52 10.24 -11.62 -12.44
C ILE A 52 9.03 -10.82 -11.97
N ASP A 53 8.83 -9.68 -12.62
CA ASP A 53 7.63 -8.86 -12.43
C ASP A 53 6.35 -9.63 -12.77
N LEU A 54 5.25 -9.22 -12.14
CA LEU A 54 3.92 -9.77 -12.41
C LEU A 54 3.54 -9.55 -13.88
N ASN A 55 2.89 -10.52 -14.50
CA ASN A 55 2.25 -10.31 -15.80
C ASN A 55 0.92 -9.55 -15.65
N ASP A 56 0.36 -9.08 -16.76
CA ASP A 56 -0.87 -8.27 -16.78
C ASP A 56 -2.06 -8.93 -16.03
N THR A 57 -2.18 -10.27 -16.10
CA THR A 57 -3.26 -11.01 -15.44
C THR A 57 -3.06 -11.05 -13.94
N GLU A 58 -1.82 -11.26 -13.50
CA GLU A 58 -1.43 -11.31 -12.09
C GLU A 58 -1.51 -9.92 -11.45
N GLU A 59 -1.11 -8.86 -12.18
CA GLU A 59 -1.27 -7.48 -11.76
C GLU A 59 -2.75 -7.13 -11.58
N THR A 60 -3.61 -7.59 -12.49
CA THR A 60 -5.06 -7.40 -12.37
C THR A 60 -5.63 -8.12 -11.14
N ALA A 61 -5.24 -9.38 -10.91
CA ALA A 61 -5.65 -10.13 -9.72
C ALA A 61 -5.19 -9.43 -8.42
N TRP A 62 -3.99 -8.85 -8.42
CA TRP A 62 -3.48 -8.09 -7.30
C TRP A 62 -4.29 -6.81 -7.05
N LYS A 63 -4.61 -6.04 -8.10
CA LYS A 63 -5.47 -4.85 -7.99
C LYS A 63 -6.83 -5.18 -7.40
N LEU A 64 -7.47 -6.25 -7.85
CA LEU A 64 -8.75 -6.71 -7.29
C LEU A 64 -8.64 -7.07 -5.80
N SER A 65 -7.54 -7.72 -5.40
CA SER A 65 -7.29 -8.06 -3.99
C SER A 65 -7.14 -6.81 -3.13
N LEU A 66 -6.53 -5.75 -3.67
CA LEU A 66 -6.40 -4.46 -2.99
C LEU A 66 -7.73 -3.71 -2.87
N GLU A 67 -8.55 -3.75 -3.92
CA GLU A 67 -9.89 -3.15 -3.93
C GLU A 67 -10.82 -3.84 -2.93
N ASP A 68 -10.80 -5.19 -2.87
CA ASP A 68 -11.57 -5.97 -1.90
C ASP A 68 -11.16 -5.69 -0.45
N LYS A 69 -9.85 -5.59 -0.18
CA LYS A 69 -9.34 -5.27 1.15
C LYS A 69 -9.60 -3.82 1.56
N GLY A 70 -9.54 -2.91 0.60
CA GLY A 70 -9.56 -1.46 0.79
C GLY A 70 -8.17 -0.88 1.00
N LEU A 71 -7.75 0.00 0.08
CA LEU A 71 -6.50 0.76 0.18
C LEU A 71 -6.52 1.74 1.35
N ILE A 72 -5.33 2.11 1.85
CA ILE A 72 -5.16 3.03 2.97
C ILE A 72 -5.07 4.47 2.45
N PRO A 73 -5.99 5.38 2.84
CA PRO A 73 -5.87 6.80 2.54
C PRO A 73 -4.63 7.44 3.17
N PHE A 74 -4.05 8.44 2.51
CA PHE A 74 -2.91 9.19 3.02
C PHE A 74 -3.20 9.78 4.41
N GLY A 75 -2.29 9.58 5.36
CA GLY A 75 -2.41 10.05 6.75
C GLY A 75 -3.45 9.31 7.61
N SER A 76 -4.07 8.25 7.09
CA SER A 76 -4.82 7.27 7.88
C SER A 76 -4.01 6.00 8.20
N GLU A 77 -2.73 6.01 7.80
CA GLU A 77 -1.75 4.97 8.07
C GLU A 77 -1.80 4.56 9.53
N THR A 78 -2.12 3.29 9.78
CA THR A 78 -2.13 2.73 11.13
C THR A 78 -0.69 2.54 11.56
N GLY A 79 -0.03 3.66 11.90
CA GLY A 79 1.24 3.62 12.61
C GLY A 79 1.06 2.63 13.75
N ASN A 80 1.94 1.62 13.79
CA ASN A 80 1.99 0.59 14.81
C ASN A 80 2.05 1.29 16.18
N ARG A 81 0.88 1.61 16.74
CA ARG A 81 0.74 2.05 18.12
C ARG A 81 0.98 0.78 18.92
N ARG A 82 2.27 0.43 19.07
CA ARG A 82 2.76 -0.30 20.23
C ARG A 82 2.33 0.53 21.43
N SER A 83 1.12 0.25 21.90
CA SER A 83 0.67 0.62 23.22
C SER A 83 1.58 -0.19 24.14
N PHE A 84 2.67 0.45 24.58
CA PHE A 84 3.45 -0.04 25.70
C PHE A 84 2.48 -0.02 26.89
N ILE A 85 1.98 -1.19 27.26
CA ILE A 85 1.49 -1.47 28.62
C ILE A 85 2.54 -2.33 29.31
#